data_AF-A0A3M0AAD9-F1
#
_entry.id   AF-A0A3M0AAD9-F1
#
_cell.length_a   1.000
_cell.length_b   1.000
_cell.length_c   1.000
_cell.angle_alpha   90.00
_cell.angle_beta   90.00
_cell.angle_gamma   90.00
#
_symmetry.space_group_name_H-M   'P 1'
#
loop_
_entity.id
_entity.type
_entity.pdbx_description
1 polymer ?
#
loop_
_entity_poly.entity_id
_entity_poly.type
_entity_poly.pdbx_seq_one_letter_code
_entity_poly.pdbx_strand_id
1 'polypeptide(L)'
;MKKYFLVLISMMMITACSSTNQVGAAEDDVGRVESMYQSLPDRYKVPGLEPLERVNAMNISGWAAIDRRSFILTMGPSTRYLVVLQRQSSELRFAQAITIDNTSSIIRPGFDRVNVVGDTLAAPYQIQAMFALEDREAANAARDYIRDWQEPESEAE
;
A
#
# COMPACT_ATOMS: atom_id res chain seq x y z
N MET A 1 1.38 73.31 11.30
CA MET A 1 1.68 73.84 9.95
C MET A 1 3.12 73.48 9.58
N LYS A 2 3.35 73.14 8.30
CA LYS A 2 4.62 72.74 7.62
C LYS A 2 5.07 71.29 7.93
N LYS A 3 4.78 70.30 7.07
CA LYS A 3 5.34 69.97 5.73
C LYS A 3 6.87 69.88 5.73
N TYR A 4 7.43 68.67 5.85
CA TYR A 4 8.60 68.23 5.09
C TYR A 4 8.41 66.75 4.71
N PHE A 5 7.96 66.61 3.47
CA PHE A 5 7.99 65.39 2.67
C PHE A 5 9.37 65.33 2.00
N LEU A 6 9.74 64.12 1.55
CA LEU A 6 10.87 63.79 0.67
C LEU A 6 12.19 63.47 1.38
N VAL A 7 12.66 62.22 1.24
CA VAL A 7 13.96 61.87 0.61
C VAL A 7 14.30 60.37 0.70
N LEU A 8 14.43 59.77 -0.50
CA LEU A 8 15.37 58.75 -1.01
C LEU A 8 15.40 57.30 -0.48
N ILE A 9 14.98 56.39 -1.38
CA ILE A 9 15.80 55.34 -2.03
C ILE A 9 16.80 54.60 -1.12
N SER A 10 16.49 53.33 -0.82
CA SER A 10 17.45 52.24 -1.02
C SER A 10 16.70 50.92 -1.20
N MET A 11 16.49 50.58 -2.47
CA MET A 11 16.07 49.25 -2.90
C MET A 11 17.33 48.37 -2.89
N MET A 12 17.62 47.78 -1.74
CA MET A 12 18.68 46.77 -1.62
C MET A 12 18.05 45.40 -1.91
N MET A 13 18.13 44.98 -3.17
CA MET A 13 17.84 43.61 -3.58
C MET A 13 18.83 42.68 -2.88
N ILE A 14 18.40 41.99 -1.84
CA ILE A 14 19.12 40.83 -1.32
C ILE A 14 18.68 39.65 -2.20
N THR A 15 19.54 39.29 -3.15
CA THR A 15 19.46 38.07 -3.94
C THR A 15 19.46 36.88 -2.98
N ALA A 16 18.28 36.33 -2.71
CA ALA A 16 18.17 35.01 -2.10
C ALA A 16 18.57 33.97 -3.16
N CYS A 17 19.77 33.41 -3.03
CA CYS A 17 20.07 32.11 -3.64
C CYS A 17 19.22 31.06 -2.91
N SER A 18 17.96 30.88 -3.35
CA SER A 18 17.18 29.70 -2.98
C SER A 18 17.73 28.53 -3.81
N SER A 19 18.81 27.90 -3.34
CA SER A 19 19.09 26.53 -3.77
C SER A 19 18.06 25.64 -3.07
N THR A 20 16.88 25.55 -3.68
CA THR A 20 15.89 24.55 -3.34
C THR A 20 16.48 23.21 -3.72
N ASN A 21 17.25 22.61 -2.80
CA ASN A 21 17.51 21.20 -2.86
C ASN A 21 16.16 20.52 -2.69
N GLN A 22 15.67 19.95 -3.80
CA GLN A 22 14.58 18.99 -3.82
C GLN A 22 14.88 17.88 -2.81
N VAL A 23 14.30 17.98 -1.62
CA VAL A 23 14.08 16.83 -0.74
C VAL A 23 12.76 16.22 -1.17
N GLY A 24 12.72 15.64 -2.37
CA GLY A 24 11.49 15.17 -3.03
C GLY A 24 11.31 13.65 -3.04
N ALA A 25 11.97 12.89 -2.15
CA ALA A 25 11.99 11.43 -2.22
C ALA A 25 11.42 10.71 -0.98
N ALA A 26 11.13 11.41 0.11
CA ALA A 26 10.65 10.80 1.35
C ALA A 26 9.22 11.24 1.74
N GLU A 27 8.78 12.44 1.36
CA GLU A 27 7.43 12.93 1.69
C GLU A 27 6.34 12.41 0.72
N ASP A 28 6.72 12.01 -0.50
CA ASP A 28 5.78 11.52 -1.53
C ASP A 28 5.26 10.09 -1.23
N ASP A 29 5.98 9.31 -0.42
CA ASP A 29 5.64 7.90 -0.16
C ASP A 29 4.52 7.75 0.90
N VAL A 30 4.48 8.63 1.90
CA VAL A 30 3.45 8.60 2.97
C VAL A 30 2.07 8.93 2.42
N GLY A 31 1.97 9.99 1.60
CA GLY A 31 0.71 10.37 0.95
C GLY A 31 0.17 9.29 0.01
N ARG A 32 1.09 8.57 -0.66
CA ARG A 32 0.73 7.46 -1.55
C ARG A 32 0.10 6.30 -0.78
N VAL A 33 0.72 5.84 0.31
CA VAL A 33 0.17 4.71 1.09
C VAL A 33 -1.18 5.04 1.70
N GLU A 34 -1.35 6.27 2.19
CA GLU A 34 -2.64 6.72 2.70
C GLU A 34 -3.71 6.73 1.59
N SER A 35 -3.41 7.33 0.42
CA SER A 35 -4.36 7.34 -0.71
C SER A 35 -4.75 5.93 -1.18
N MET A 36 -3.78 5.02 -1.18
CA MET A 36 -3.95 3.62 -1.53
C MET A 36 -4.84 2.91 -0.51
N TYR A 37 -4.63 3.14 0.79
CA TYR A 37 -5.47 2.61 1.85
C TYR A 37 -6.91 3.13 1.77
N GLN A 38 -7.10 4.43 1.52
CA GLN A 38 -8.43 5.01 1.34
C GLN A 38 -9.18 4.44 0.14
N SER A 39 -8.46 4.05 -0.92
CA SER A 39 -9.04 3.40 -2.10
C SER A 39 -9.38 1.92 -1.92
N LEU A 40 -9.03 1.30 -0.78
CA LEU A 40 -9.39 -0.09 -0.51
C LEU A 40 -10.89 -0.20 -0.20
N PRO A 41 -11.57 -1.24 -0.71
CA PRO A 41 -12.87 -1.60 -0.19
C PRO A 41 -12.81 -1.88 1.32
N ASP A 42 -13.83 -1.47 2.07
CA ASP A 42 -13.82 -1.49 3.54
C ASP A 42 -13.61 -2.89 4.13
N ARG A 43 -14.10 -3.94 3.44
CA ARG A 43 -13.84 -5.33 3.81
C ARG A 43 -12.37 -5.73 3.90
N TYR A 44 -11.45 -4.96 3.30
CA TYR A 44 -10.01 -5.18 3.37
C TYR A 44 -9.29 -4.23 4.32
N LYS A 45 -10.00 -3.26 4.92
CA LYS A 45 -9.51 -2.39 5.98
C LYS A 45 -9.68 -3.09 7.33
N VAL A 46 -8.81 -4.07 7.60
CA VAL A 46 -8.87 -4.87 8.84
C VAL A 46 -8.52 -3.96 10.04
N PRO A 47 -9.36 -3.92 11.10
CA PRO A 47 -9.09 -3.08 12.25
C PRO A 47 -7.74 -3.39 12.90
N GLY A 48 -6.99 -2.34 13.27
CA GLY A 48 -5.69 -2.47 13.92
C GLY A 48 -4.54 -2.86 12.99
N LEU A 49 -4.78 -3.02 11.68
CA LEU A 49 -3.73 -3.24 10.69
C LEU A 49 -3.40 -1.96 9.92
N GLU A 50 -2.12 -1.59 9.92
CA GLU A 50 -1.62 -0.46 9.15
C GLU A 50 -1.05 -0.91 7.79
N PRO A 51 -1.32 -0.17 6.70
CA PRO A 51 -0.78 -0.48 5.39
C PRO A 51 0.73 -0.26 5.36
N LEU A 52 1.45 -1.17 4.71
CA LEU A 52 2.89 -1.11 4.55
C LEU A 52 3.29 -0.43 3.24
N GLU A 53 4.34 0.40 3.29
CA GLU A 53 4.93 0.97 2.07
C GLU A 53 5.79 -0.04 1.30
N ARG A 54 6.49 -0.92 2.04
CA ARG A 54 7.48 -1.84 1.52
C ARG A 54 7.62 -3.07 2.41
N VAL A 55 7.89 -4.22 1.79
CA VAL A 55 8.12 -5.50 2.47
C VAL A 55 9.40 -6.12 1.94
N ASN A 56 10.30 -6.52 2.83
CA ASN A 56 11.50 -7.24 2.45
C ASN A 56 11.16 -8.71 2.16
N ALA A 57 11.40 -9.14 0.92
CA ALA A 57 10.97 -10.40 0.34
C ALA A 57 12.09 -11.44 0.22
N MET A 58 13.01 -11.49 1.19
CA MET A 58 14.15 -12.41 1.15
C MET A 58 13.79 -13.91 1.16
N ASN A 59 12.68 -14.32 1.79
CA ASN A 59 12.40 -15.75 2.05
C ASN A 59 10.92 -16.13 1.94
N ILE A 60 10.28 -15.98 0.77
CA ILE A 60 8.89 -16.45 0.60
C ILE A 60 8.84 -17.97 0.80
N SER A 61 8.14 -18.43 1.84
CA SER A 61 8.03 -19.84 2.21
C SER A 61 6.67 -20.46 1.88
N GLY A 62 5.66 -19.63 1.64
CA GLY A 62 4.34 -20.12 1.26
C GLY A 62 3.30 -19.01 1.19
N TRP A 63 2.10 -19.37 0.76
CA TRP A 63 0.97 -18.46 0.70
C TRP A 63 -0.35 -19.22 0.84
N ALA A 64 -1.43 -18.53 1.18
CA ALA A 64 -2.77 -19.11 1.27
C ALA A 64 -3.85 -18.10 0.86
N ALA A 65 -4.67 -18.45 -0.13
CA ALA A 65 -5.81 -17.63 -0.55
C ALA A 65 -6.80 -17.41 0.60
N ILE A 66 -7.30 -16.18 0.74
CA ILE A 66 -8.45 -15.86 1.60
C ILE A 66 -9.70 -15.83 0.74
N ASP A 67 -9.66 -15.05 -0.34
CA ASP A 67 -10.67 -14.93 -1.38
C ASP A 67 -9.98 -14.73 -2.76
N ARG A 68 -10.74 -14.24 -3.76
CA ARG A 68 -10.22 -13.99 -5.13
C ARG A 68 -9.38 -12.73 -5.28
N ARG A 69 -9.24 -11.89 -4.25
CA ARG A 69 -8.51 -10.62 -4.29
C ARG A 69 -7.46 -10.53 -3.18
N SER A 70 -7.51 -11.37 -2.16
CA SER A 70 -6.57 -11.34 -1.04
C SER A 70 -6.05 -12.72 -0.65
N PHE A 71 -4.83 -12.72 -0.11
CA PHE A 71 -4.16 -13.91 0.38
C PHE A 71 -3.20 -13.57 1.51
N ILE A 72 -2.83 -14.58 2.29
CA ILE A 72 -1.75 -14.49 3.28
C ILE A 72 -0.46 -14.94 2.62
N LEU A 73 0.57 -14.10 2.68
CA LEU A 73 1.94 -14.42 2.25
C LEU A 73 2.79 -14.74 3.49
N THR A 74 3.54 -15.83 3.45
CA THR A 74 4.43 -16.26 4.53
C THR A 74 5.88 -16.11 4.06
N MET A 75 6.70 -15.40 4.83
CA MET A 75 8.12 -15.12 4.51
C MET A 75 9.11 -15.76 5.50
N GLY A 76 8.63 -16.66 6.35
CA GLY A 76 9.39 -17.31 7.39
C GLY A 76 8.47 -17.97 8.43
N PRO A 77 9.01 -18.56 9.52
CA PRO A 77 8.20 -19.24 10.52
C PRO A 77 7.18 -18.32 11.22
N SER A 78 7.57 -17.08 11.51
CA SER A 78 6.76 -16.07 12.19
C SER A 78 6.24 -14.96 11.27
N THR A 79 6.93 -14.66 10.17
CA THR A 79 6.61 -13.50 9.33
C THR A 79 5.47 -13.77 8.35
N ARG A 80 4.36 -13.06 8.51
CA ARG A 80 3.17 -13.15 7.65
C ARG A 80 2.70 -11.77 7.22
N TYR A 81 2.11 -11.71 6.03
CA TYR A 81 1.52 -10.50 5.49
C TYR A 81 0.15 -10.80 4.89
N LEU A 82 -0.82 -9.94 5.13
CA LEU A 82 -2.03 -9.88 4.32
C LEU A 82 -1.68 -9.13 3.04
N VAL A 83 -1.97 -9.71 1.88
CA VAL A 83 -1.78 -9.09 0.57
C VAL A 83 -3.14 -8.91 -0.08
N VAL A 84 -3.41 -7.70 -0.56
CA VAL A 84 -4.65 -7.36 -1.28
C VAL A 84 -4.28 -6.91 -2.69
N LEU A 85 -4.88 -7.53 -3.69
CA LEU A 85 -4.72 -7.22 -5.11
C LEU A 85 -5.64 -6.07 -5.51
N GLN A 86 -5.26 -5.32 -6.53
CA GLN A 86 -6.07 -4.22 -7.07
C GLN A 86 -7.40 -4.69 -7.68
N ARG A 87 -7.43 -5.93 -8.17
CA ARG A 87 -8.61 -6.56 -8.78
C ARG A 87 -8.69 -8.03 -8.41
N GLN A 88 -9.87 -8.61 -8.57
CA GLN A 88 -10.09 -10.04 -8.37
C GLN A 88 -9.40 -10.86 -9.47
N SER A 89 -8.84 -12.00 -9.09
CA SER A 89 -8.39 -13.09 -9.97
C SER A 89 -9.36 -14.26 -9.88
N SER A 90 -9.80 -14.80 -11.01
CA SER A 90 -10.64 -16.02 -11.03
C SER A 90 -9.87 -17.26 -10.55
N GLU A 91 -8.55 -17.20 -10.72
CA GLU A 91 -7.61 -18.29 -10.50
C GLU A 91 -6.97 -18.26 -9.11
N LEU A 92 -6.94 -17.12 -8.42
CA LEU A 92 -6.43 -17.04 -7.04
C LEU A 92 -7.26 -17.92 -6.08
N ARG A 93 -6.82 -19.17 -5.94
CA ARG A 93 -7.46 -20.24 -5.18
C ARG A 93 -6.40 -21.08 -4.48
N PHE A 94 -6.83 -21.81 -3.46
CA PHE A 94 -5.99 -22.77 -2.75
C PHE A 94 -5.42 -23.80 -3.74
N ALA A 95 -4.10 -24.00 -3.72
CA ALA A 95 -3.30 -24.93 -4.54
C ALA A 95 -2.74 -24.45 -5.89
N GLN A 96 -2.94 -23.19 -6.30
CA GLN A 96 -2.16 -22.65 -7.42
C GLN A 96 -0.78 -22.19 -6.97
N ALA A 97 0.15 -22.01 -7.91
CA ALA A 97 1.39 -21.32 -7.63
C ALA A 97 1.21 -19.82 -7.92
N ILE A 98 1.89 -18.97 -7.17
CA ILE A 98 2.00 -17.54 -7.50
C ILE A 98 3.47 -17.20 -7.65
N THR A 99 3.77 -16.23 -8.52
CA THR A 99 5.05 -15.53 -8.51
C THR A 99 4.80 -14.06 -8.21
N ILE A 100 5.72 -13.44 -7.47
CA ILE A 100 5.66 -12.01 -7.17
C ILE A 100 6.83 -11.38 -7.91
N ASP A 101 6.52 -10.49 -8.84
CA ASP A 101 7.51 -9.70 -9.55
C ASP A 101 7.96 -8.59 -8.60
N ASN A 102 9.13 -8.76 -7.99
CA ASN A 102 9.70 -7.79 -7.08
C ASN A 102 11.07 -7.30 -7.57
N THR A 103 11.38 -6.04 -7.30
CA THR A 103 12.68 -5.46 -7.63
C THR A 103 13.58 -5.52 -6.39
N SER A 104 14.78 -6.09 -6.53
CA SER A 104 15.80 -6.08 -5.46
C SER A 104 15.34 -6.67 -4.12
N SER A 105 14.53 -7.73 -4.16
CA SER A 105 13.99 -8.39 -2.95
C SER A 105 13.11 -7.49 -2.09
N ILE A 106 12.52 -6.42 -2.65
CA ILE A 106 11.56 -5.56 -1.95
C ILE A 106 10.24 -5.62 -2.73
N ILE A 107 9.14 -5.89 -2.02
CA ILE A 107 7.78 -5.76 -2.53
C ILE A 107 7.22 -4.41 -2.12
N ARG A 108 6.69 -3.66 -3.08
CA ARG A 108 6.09 -2.34 -2.96
C ARG A 108 4.64 -2.40 -3.43
N PRO A 109 3.66 -2.35 -2.52
CA PRO A 109 2.27 -2.14 -2.90
C PRO A 109 2.13 -0.88 -3.77
N GLY A 110 1.28 -0.95 -4.80
CA GLY A 110 1.14 0.09 -5.81
C GLY A 110 2.07 -0.05 -7.02
N PHE A 111 3.08 -0.93 -6.98
CA PHE A 111 4.05 -1.09 -8.07
C PHE A 111 4.24 -2.55 -8.47
N ASP A 112 4.55 -3.39 -7.47
CA ASP A 112 4.88 -4.79 -7.71
C ASP A 112 3.61 -5.62 -7.94
N ARG A 113 3.79 -6.76 -8.61
CA ARG A 113 2.67 -7.53 -9.18
C ARG A 113 2.77 -9.01 -8.84
N VAL A 114 1.62 -9.66 -8.85
CA VAL A 114 1.46 -11.09 -8.65
C VAL A 114 1.02 -11.72 -9.95
N ASN A 115 1.74 -12.74 -10.41
CA ASN A 115 1.28 -13.65 -11.44
C ASN A 115 0.70 -14.88 -10.75
N VAL A 116 -0.49 -15.29 -11.16
CA VAL A 116 -1.12 -16.52 -10.69
C VAL A 116 -0.92 -17.58 -11.79
N VAL A 117 -0.27 -18.68 -11.45
CA VAL A 117 0.05 -19.74 -12.43
C VAL A 117 -1.23 -20.43 -12.87
N GLY A 118 -1.44 -20.52 -14.18
CA GLY A 118 -2.66 -21.05 -14.78
C GLY A 118 -3.69 -19.98 -15.14
N ASP A 119 -3.44 -18.72 -14.75
CA ASP A 119 -4.23 -17.60 -15.23
C ASP A 119 -3.94 -17.34 -16.72
N THR A 120 -5.02 -17.21 -17.49
CA THR A 120 -4.97 -16.95 -18.94
C THR A 120 -5.02 -15.46 -19.25
N LEU A 121 -5.25 -14.62 -18.24
CA LEU A 121 -5.19 -13.18 -18.42
C LEU A 121 -3.77 -12.73 -18.79
N ALA A 122 -3.70 -11.88 -19.81
CA ALA A 122 -2.44 -11.36 -20.33
C ALA A 122 -1.69 -10.41 -19.36
N ALA A 123 -2.37 -9.91 -18.32
CA ALA A 123 -1.81 -8.92 -17.41
C ALA A 123 -1.77 -9.42 -15.96
N PRO A 124 -0.62 -9.29 -15.27
CA PRO A 124 -0.51 -9.62 -13.85
C PRO A 124 -1.41 -8.77 -12.95
N TYR A 125 -1.52 -9.18 -11.69
CA TYR A 125 -2.32 -8.49 -10.67
C TYR A 125 -1.44 -7.59 -9.84
N GLN A 126 -1.64 -6.28 -9.94
CA GLN A 126 -0.94 -5.34 -9.08
C GLN A 126 -1.32 -5.54 -7.61
N ILE A 127 -0.33 -5.53 -6.73
CA ILE A 127 -0.53 -5.51 -5.29
C ILE A 127 -1.05 -4.12 -4.94
N GLN A 128 -2.27 -4.04 -4.41
CA GLN A 128 -2.84 -2.78 -3.96
C GLN A 128 -2.42 -2.48 -2.53
N ALA A 129 -2.40 -3.44 -1.61
CA ALA A 129 -1.97 -3.18 -0.24
C ALA A 129 -1.33 -4.41 0.40
N MET A 130 -0.49 -4.15 1.39
CA MET A 130 0.06 -5.18 2.27
C MET A 130 -0.04 -4.72 3.72
N PHE A 131 -0.28 -5.67 4.63
CA PHE A 131 -0.34 -5.42 6.07
C PHE A 131 0.51 -6.45 6.80
N ALA A 132 1.23 -6.04 7.83
CA ALA A 132 1.99 -6.96 8.68
C ALA A 132 1.01 -7.76 9.55
N LEU A 133 1.32 -9.05 9.75
CA LEU A 133 0.58 -9.91 10.67
C LEU A 133 1.60 -10.48 11.65
N GLU A 134 1.44 -10.12 12.92
CA GLU A 134 2.41 -10.43 13.96
C GLU A 134 2.63 -11.94 14.10
N ASP A 135 1.55 -12.72 14.00
CA ASP A 135 1.59 -14.16 14.17
C ASP A 135 0.49 -14.90 13.37
N ARG A 136 0.32 -16.18 13.69
CA ARG A 136 -0.70 -17.03 13.07
C ARG A 136 -2.12 -16.66 13.52
N GLU A 137 -2.30 -16.17 14.74
CA GLU A 137 -3.59 -15.78 15.27
C GLU A 137 -4.10 -14.53 14.56
N ALA A 138 -3.25 -13.50 14.42
CA ALA A 138 -3.53 -12.32 13.61
C ALA A 138 -3.87 -12.68 12.16
N ALA A 139 -3.15 -13.64 11.56
CA ALA A 139 -3.43 -14.10 10.21
C ALA A 139 -4.79 -14.81 10.06
N ASN A 140 -5.21 -15.55 11.08
CA ASN A 140 -6.54 -16.18 11.10
C ASN A 140 -7.62 -15.12 11.33
N ALA A 141 -7.44 -14.22 12.28
CA ALA A 141 -8.38 -13.13 12.54
C ALA A 141 -8.62 -12.24 11.31
N ALA A 142 -7.56 -11.87 10.59
CA ALA A 142 -7.68 -11.10 9.35
C ALA A 142 -8.42 -11.88 8.25
N ARG A 143 -8.15 -13.18 8.13
CA ARG A 143 -8.86 -14.06 7.19
C ARG A 143 -10.34 -14.14 7.52
N ASP A 144 -10.68 -14.36 8.77
CA ASP A 144 -12.06 -14.55 9.22
C ASP A 144 -12.83 -13.24 9.06
N TYR A 145 -12.24 -12.09 9.43
CA TYR A 145 -12.80 -10.76 9.16
C TYR A 145 -13.17 -10.56 7.69
N ILE A 146 -12.25 -10.91 6.76
CA ILE A 146 -12.48 -10.72 5.32
C ILE A 146 -13.54 -11.69 4.76
N ARG A 147 -13.63 -12.90 5.31
CA ARG A 147 -14.56 -13.95 4.86
C ARG A 147 -15.97 -13.72 5.37
N ASP A 148 -16.08 -13.30 6.62
CA ASP A 148 -17.36 -13.14 7.31
C ASP A 148 -17.93 -11.73 7.13
N TRP A 149 -17.16 -10.82 6.51
CA TRP A 149 -17.57 -9.46 6.20
C TRP A 149 -18.97 -9.43 5.56
N GLN A 150 -19.91 -8.86 6.29
CA GLN A 150 -21.18 -8.40 5.76
C GLN A 150 -21.03 -6.92 5.47
N GLU A 151 -21.41 -6.49 4.26
CA GLU A 151 -21.53 -5.07 3.98
C GLU A 151 -22.54 -4.49 4.97
N PRO A 152 -22.17 -3.46 5.76
CA PRO A 152 -23.14 -2.85 6.67
C PRO A 152 -24.33 -2.40 5.83
N GLU A 153 -25.53 -2.85 6.18
CA GLU A 153 -26.75 -2.40 5.51
C GLU A 153 -26.73 -0.88 5.54
N SER A 154 -26.64 -0.25 4.36
CA SER A 154 -26.75 1.19 4.25
C SER A 154 -28.10 1.54 4.87
N GLU A 155 -28.09 2.20 6.03
CA GLU A 155 -29.31 2.75 6.61
C GLU A 155 -29.90 3.66 5.54
N ALA A 156 -30.96 3.18 4.89
CA ALA A 156 -31.67 3.91 3.86
C ALA A 156 -32.34 5.10 4.56
N GLU A 157 -31.71 6.27 4.48
CA GLU A 157 -32.30 7.56 4.87
C GLU A 157 -33.56 7.87 4.05
#